data_AF-A0A7X6P477-F1
#
_entry.id   AF-A0A7X6P477-F1
#
_cell.length_a   1.000
_cell.length_b   1.000
_cell.length_c   1.000
_cell.angle_alpha   90.00
_cell.angle_beta   90.00
_cell.angle_gamma   90.00
#
_symmetry.space_group_name_H-M   'P 1'
#
loop_
_entity.id
_entity.type
_entity.pdbx_description
1 polymer ?
#
loop_
_entity_poly.entity_id
_entity_poly.type
_entity_poly.pdbx_seq_one_letter_code
_entity_poly.pdbx_strand_id
1 'polypeptide(L)'
;PDQVTSEATLNLTLTNTVPAEAAVNLPGAIVGGNYGVPAATLRVVTYIYLPVGANLLSSELSGNLGFGSGSDGEYRVLSFATDLAPGDSTSVALTVSLPNANPDQVIAQLTPAFGETSVVATCESSR
;
A
#
# COMPACT_ATOMS: atom_id res chain seq x y z
N PRO A 1 -31.53 15.49 6.88
CA PRO A 1 -30.74 14.44 7.55
C PRO A 1 -29.24 14.77 7.42
N ASP A 2 -28.59 15.05 8.54
CA ASP A 2 -27.14 15.27 8.57
C ASP A 2 -26.44 13.99 8.09
N GLN A 3 -25.54 14.13 7.11
CA GLN A 3 -24.79 13.02 6.55
C GLN A 3 -23.82 12.51 7.61
N VAL A 4 -23.98 11.27 8.06
CA VAL A 4 -23.00 10.64 8.93
C VAL A 4 -21.75 10.40 8.09
N THR A 5 -20.65 11.04 8.48
CA THR A 5 -19.33 10.84 7.86
C THR A 5 -18.49 10.07 8.86
N SER A 6 -17.96 8.93 8.44
CA SER A 6 -17.04 8.11 9.23
C SER A 6 -15.65 8.17 8.62
N GLU A 7 -14.64 7.81 9.40
CA GLU A 7 -13.26 7.73 8.93
C GLU A 7 -12.77 6.29 8.97
N ALA A 8 -11.85 5.94 8.08
CA ALA A 8 -11.14 4.67 8.09
C ALA A 8 -9.67 4.90 7.77
N THR A 9 -8.80 4.16 8.45
CA THR A 9 -7.35 4.22 8.24
C THR A 9 -6.84 2.89 7.69
N LEU A 10 -6.12 2.93 6.57
CA LEU A 10 -5.36 1.81 6.02
C LEU A 10 -3.90 1.97 6.41
N ASN A 11 -3.37 0.98 7.11
CA ASN A 11 -1.94 0.82 7.35
C ASN A 11 -1.43 -0.34 6.49
N LEU A 12 -0.52 -0.05 5.57
CA LEU A 12 0.07 -1.02 4.66
C LEU A 12 1.58 -1.09 4.91
N THR A 13 2.11 -2.29 5.08
CA THR A 13 3.56 -2.55 5.09
C THR A 13 3.91 -3.50 3.97
N LEU A 14 4.88 -3.11 3.14
CA LEU A 14 5.44 -3.95 2.09
C LEU A 14 6.87 -4.31 2.48
N THR A 15 7.18 -5.59 2.46
CA THR A 15 8.48 -6.12 2.88
C THR A 15 9.04 -7.02 1.79
N ASN A 16 10.29 -6.82 1.41
CA ASN A 16 11.03 -7.77 0.59
C ASN A 16 11.63 -8.85 1.49
N THR A 17 11.02 -10.03 1.53
CA THR A 17 11.46 -11.15 2.38
C THR A 17 12.57 -11.99 1.76
N VAL A 18 13.12 -11.58 0.61
CA VAL A 18 14.29 -12.23 0.01
C VAL A 18 15.49 -12.13 0.98
N PRO A 19 16.19 -13.24 1.28
CA PRO A 19 17.40 -13.18 2.09
C PRO A 19 18.52 -12.39 1.40
N ALA A 20 19.33 -11.66 2.17
CA ALA A 20 20.39 -10.81 1.62
C ALA A 20 21.43 -11.61 0.82
N GLU A 21 21.72 -12.84 1.23
CA GLU A 21 22.63 -13.75 0.53
C GLU A 21 22.12 -14.20 -0.84
N ALA A 22 20.81 -14.14 -1.10
CA ALA A 22 20.25 -14.48 -2.40
C ALA A 22 20.70 -13.50 -3.48
N ALA A 23 21.00 -12.24 -3.11
CA ALA A 23 21.46 -11.22 -4.03
C ALA A 23 22.81 -11.54 -4.71
N VAL A 24 23.65 -12.33 -4.04
CA VAL A 24 25.00 -12.69 -4.52
C VAL A 24 25.10 -14.13 -5.02
N ASN A 25 24.19 -15.01 -4.59
CA ASN A 25 24.26 -16.45 -4.90
C ASN A 25 23.37 -16.87 -6.07
N LEU A 26 22.39 -16.06 -6.46
CA LEU A 26 21.49 -16.37 -7.56
C LEU A 26 22.06 -15.89 -8.91
N PRO A 27 21.76 -16.60 -10.02
CA PRO A 27 22.17 -16.15 -11.35
C PRO A 27 21.65 -14.75 -11.69
N GLY A 28 22.41 -14.00 -12.49
CA GLY A 28 22.04 -12.64 -12.95
C GLY A 28 20.64 -12.56 -13.60
N ALA A 29 20.19 -13.63 -14.26
CA ALA A 29 18.85 -13.71 -14.84
C ALA A 29 17.72 -13.67 -13.80
N ILE A 30 18.00 -14.03 -12.54
CA ILE A 30 17.04 -14.04 -11.43
C ILE A 30 17.07 -12.73 -10.66
N VAL A 31 18.26 -12.18 -10.40
CA VAL A 31 18.41 -10.95 -9.60
C VAL A 31 18.20 -9.66 -10.42
N GLY A 32 18.22 -9.72 -11.75
CA GLY A 32 18.01 -8.54 -12.60
C GLY A 32 19.18 -7.55 -12.55
N GLY A 33 18.91 -6.24 -12.62
CA GLY A 33 19.93 -5.18 -12.49
C GLY A 33 20.21 -4.34 -13.73
N ASN A 34 19.75 -4.76 -14.91
CA ASN A 34 20.15 -4.13 -16.18
C ASN A 34 19.30 -2.93 -16.63
N TYR A 35 18.24 -2.58 -15.91
CA TYR A 35 17.24 -1.59 -16.34
C TYR A 35 16.92 -0.52 -15.27
N GLY A 36 17.95 -0.04 -14.55
CA GLY A 36 17.81 1.09 -13.62
C GLY A 36 17.19 0.76 -12.25
N VAL A 37 16.92 -0.52 -11.98
CA VAL A 37 16.68 -1.07 -10.64
C VAL A 37 17.93 -1.85 -10.25
N PRO A 38 18.54 -1.61 -9.07
CA PRO A 38 19.70 -2.39 -8.64
C PRO A 38 19.41 -3.90 -8.61
N ALA A 39 20.45 -4.71 -8.80
CA ALA A 39 20.28 -6.17 -8.74
C ALA A 39 19.75 -6.59 -7.36
N ALA A 40 18.84 -7.57 -7.36
CA ALA A 40 18.13 -8.10 -6.20
C ALA A 40 17.17 -7.13 -5.49
N THR A 41 16.93 -5.94 -6.05
CA THR A 41 15.92 -4.99 -5.56
C THR A 41 14.57 -5.23 -6.23
N LEU A 42 13.50 -5.26 -5.44
CA LEU A 42 12.13 -5.32 -5.92
C LEU A 42 11.59 -3.90 -6.13
N ARG A 43 11.30 -3.56 -7.39
CA ARG A 43 10.46 -2.39 -7.74
C ARG A 43 9.00 -2.79 -7.62
N VAL A 44 8.28 -2.21 -6.66
CA VAL A 44 6.84 -2.42 -6.49
C VAL A 44 6.10 -1.13 -6.84
N VAL A 45 5.13 -1.23 -7.76
CA VAL A 45 4.22 -0.12 -8.08
C VAL A 45 2.86 -0.48 -7.47
N THR A 46 2.47 0.27 -6.44
CA THR A 46 1.24 0.02 -5.70
C THR A 46 0.15 0.97 -6.15
N TYR A 47 -1.07 0.45 -6.26
CA TYR A 47 -2.29 1.22 -6.50
C TYR A 47 -3.26 0.96 -5.36
N ILE A 48 -3.76 2.03 -4.73
CA ILE A 48 -4.76 1.98 -3.67
C ILE A 48 -6.04 2.63 -4.21
N TYR A 49 -7.08 1.82 -4.37
CA TYR A 49 -8.40 2.27 -4.82
C TYR A 49 -9.23 2.62 -3.60
N LEU A 50 -9.67 3.88 -3.51
CA LEU A 50 -10.53 4.33 -2.41
C LEU A 50 -11.98 3.91 -2.69
N PRO A 51 -12.80 3.62 -1.67
CA PRO A 51 -14.23 3.40 -1.86
C PRO A 51 -14.89 4.55 -2.64
N VAL A 52 -15.93 4.25 -3.42
CA VAL A 52 -16.67 5.27 -4.19
C VAL A 52 -17.20 6.35 -3.24
N GLY A 53 -16.97 7.61 -3.59
CA GLY A 53 -17.37 8.78 -2.78
C GLY A 53 -16.47 9.09 -1.58
N ALA A 54 -15.45 8.26 -1.32
CA ALA A 54 -14.50 8.53 -0.24
C ALA A 54 -13.57 9.71 -0.59
N ASN A 55 -13.19 10.48 0.43
CA ASN A 55 -12.20 11.55 0.27
C ASN A 55 -10.94 11.25 1.08
N LEU A 56 -9.79 11.53 0.47
CA LEU A 56 -8.50 11.44 1.15
C LEU A 56 -8.36 12.56 2.17
N LEU A 57 -8.13 12.20 3.44
CA LEU A 57 -7.86 13.15 4.52
C LEU A 57 -6.36 13.29 4.78
N SER A 58 -5.65 12.17 4.86
CA SER A 58 -4.20 12.13 5.08
C SER A 58 -3.58 10.96 4.33
N SER A 59 -2.32 11.15 3.91
CA SER A 59 -1.51 10.10 3.31
C SER A 59 -0.06 10.29 3.72
N GLU A 60 0.52 9.27 4.30
CA GLU A 60 1.92 9.21 4.67
C GLU A 60 2.56 7.98 4.02
N LEU A 61 3.76 8.16 3.47
CA LEU A 61 4.59 7.10 2.93
C LEU A 61 5.96 7.22 3.59
N SER A 62 6.47 6.12 4.13
CA SER A 62 7.79 6.10 4.76
C SER A 62 8.86 6.49 3.72
N GLY A 63 9.71 7.45 4.07
CA GLY A 63 10.76 7.97 3.19
C GLY A 63 10.36 9.25 2.46
N ASN A 64 11.18 9.67 1.49
CA ASN A 64 10.98 10.91 0.71
C ASN A 64 10.21 10.67 -0.58
N LEU A 65 9.25 9.75 -0.57
CA LEU A 65 8.44 9.38 -1.73
C LEU A 65 7.07 10.05 -1.64
N GLY A 66 6.51 10.45 -2.78
CA GLY A 66 5.19 11.05 -2.87
C GLY A 66 4.18 10.11 -3.52
N PHE A 67 2.89 10.38 -3.29
CA PHE A 67 1.80 9.72 -4.00
C PHE A 67 1.51 10.44 -5.32
N GLY A 68 1.35 9.67 -6.40
CA GLY A 68 0.54 10.07 -7.53
C GLY A 68 -0.95 9.87 -7.21
N SER A 69 -1.83 10.67 -7.82
CA SER A 69 -3.27 10.49 -7.69
C SER A 69 -3.97 10.55 -9.06
N GLY A 70 -5.08 9.83 -9.18
CA GLY A 70 -5.90 9.78 -10.38
C GLY A 70 -7.26 9.16 -10.10
N SER A 71 -7.95 8.79 -11.17
CA SER A 71 -9.26 8.12 -11.11
C SER A 71 -9.30 6.96 -12.09
N ASP A 72 -10.00 5.90 -11.70
CA ASP A 72 -10.38 4.78 -12.56
C ASP A 72 -11.89 4.54 -12.38
N GLY A 73 -12.68 4.96 -13.38
CA GLY A 73 -14.13 5.04 -13.26
C GLY A 73 -14.56 5.92 -12.09
N GLU A 74 -15.33 5.36 -11.16
CA GLU A 74 -15.83 6.03 -9.94
C GLU A 74 -14.83 5.96 -8.77
N TYR A 75 -13.74 5.20 -8.92
CA TYR A 75 -12.74 5.03 -7.88
C TYR A 75 -11.67 6.11 -7.99
N ARG A 76 -11.38 6.78 -6.87
CA ARG A 76 -10.16 7.58 -6.74
C ARG A 76 -9.00 6.62 -6.45
N VAL A 77 -7.87 6.83 -7.11
CA VAL A 77 -6.71 5.94 -7.03
C VAL A 77 -5.49 6.73 -6.57
N LEU A 78 -4.78 6.19 -5.59
CA LEU A 78 -3.45 6.62 -5.20
C LEU A 78 -2.43 5.63 -5.71
N SER A 79 -1.28 6.13 -6.16
CA SER A 79 -0.20 5.27 -6.65
C SER A 79 1.15 5.73 -6.12
N PHE A 80 2.04 4.78 -5.90
CA PHE A 80 3.43 5.06 -5.55
C PHE A 80 4.31 3.90 -6.03
N ALA A 81 5.60 4.20 -6.21
CA ALA A 81 6.60 3.20 -6.55
C ALA A 81 7.67 3.16 -5.47
N THR A 82 8.03 1.96 -5.04
CA THR A 82 9.09 1.72 -4.06
C THR A 82 10.12 0.74 -4.61
N ASP A 83 11.37 0.98 -4.26
CA ASP A 83 12.48 0.04 -4.49
C ASP A 83 12.87 -0.54 -3.13
N LEU A 84 12.71 -1.86 -2.98
CA LEU A 84 12.98 -2.60 -1.74
C LEU A 84 14.15 -3.55 -1.95
N ALA A 85 15.30 -3.29 -1.33
CA ALA A 85 16.39 -4.25 -1.32
C ALA A 85 16.00 -5.49 -0.47
N PRO A 86 16.74 -6.61 -0.56
CA PRO A 86 16.49 -7.78 0.29
C PRO A 86 16.46 -7.41 1.77
N GLY A 87 15.36 -7.73 2.46
CA GLY A 87 15.13 -7.38 3.87
C GLY A 87 14.49 -6.01 4.12
N ASP A 88 14.44 -5.12 3.12
CA ASP A 88 13.86 -3.78 3.30
C ASP A 88 12.33 -3.82 3.43
N SER A 89 11.79 -2.80 4.11
CA SER A 89 10.36 -2.56 4.23
C SER A 89 10.01 -1.09 3.98
N THR A 90 8.80 -0.87 3.51
CA THR A 90 8.18 0.45 3.44
C THR A 90 6.78 0.39 4.04
N SER A 91 6.33 1.49 4.64
CA SER A 91 5.02 1.59 5.26
C SER A 91 4.24 2.78 4.71
N VAL A 92 2.93 2.61 4.59
CA VAL A 92 1.96 3.62 4.19
C VAL A 92 0.87 3.71 5.24
N ALA A 93 0.50 4.93 5.62
CA ALA A 93 -0.69 5.22 6.40
C ALA A 93 -1.61 6.14 5.60
N LEU A 94 -2.88 5.77 5.49
CA LEU A 94 -3.87 6.49 4.70
C LEU A 94 -5.17 6.62 5.48
N THR A 95 -5.66 7.84 5.69
CA THR A 95 -6.97 8.06 6.29
C THR A 95 -7.93 8.65 5.27
N VAL A 96 -9.13 8.07 5.18
CA VAL A 96 -10.20 8.51 4.29
C VAL A 96 -11.47 8.80 5.05
N SER A 97 -12.24 9.78 4.59
CA SER A 97 -13.63 9.96 5.00
C SER A 97 -14.56 9.17 4.10
N LEU A 98 -15.60 8.59 4.70
CA LEU A 98 -16.57 7.71 4.07
C LEU A 98 -17.98 8.26 4.33
N PRO A 99 -18.60 8.92 3.34
CA PRO A 99 -19.95 9.44 3.48
C PRO A 99 -20.97 8.29 3.47
N ASN A 100 -21.87 8.25 4.46
CA ASN A 100 -22.94 7.25 4.59
C ASN A 100 -22.46 5.79 4.70
N ALA A 101 -21.19 5.55 5.03
CA ALA A 101 -20.68 4.21 5.23
C ALA A 101 -20.67 3.84 6.72
N ASN A 102 -20.91 2.58 7.02
CA ASN A 102 -20.56 2.02 8.32
C ASN A 102 -19.07 1.63 8.29
N PRO A 103 -18.19 2.23 9.13
CA PRO A 103 -16.76 1.90 9.15
C PRO A 103 -16.50 0.42 9.45
N ASP A 104 -17.40 -0.26 10.17
CA ASP A 104 -17.31 -1.70 10.49
C ASP A 104 -17.43 -2.61 9.23
N GLN A 105 -17.86 -2.06 8.10
CA GLN A 105 -18.02 -2.79 6.84
C GLN A 105 -16.90 -2.52 5.84
N VAL A 106 -15.91 -1.70 6.21
CA VAL A 106 -14.77 -1.42 5.35
C VAL A 106 -13.86 -2.64 5.31
N ILE A 107 -13.70 -3.22 4.13
CA ILE A 107 -12.80 -4.34 3.88
C ILE A 107 -11.68 -3.88 2.95
N ALA A 108 -10.44 -4.25 3.27
CA ALA A 108 -9.33 -4.10 2.36
C ALA A 108 -9.17 -5.39 1.54
N GLN A 109 -9.11 -5.25 0.21
CA GLN A 109 -8.77 -6.34 -0.70
C GLN A 109 -7.40 -6.05 -1.31
N LEU A 110 -6.52 -7.05 -1.32
CA LEU A 110 -5.15 -6.90 -1.78
C LEU A 110 -4.85 -7.91 -2.90
N THR A 111 -4.38 -7.40 -4.04
CA THR A 111 -3.88 -8.21 -5.14
C THR A 111 -2.74 -7.50 -5.88
N PRO A 112 -1.78 -8.24 -6.46
CA PRO A 112 -1.43 -9.62 -6.09
C PRO A 112 -0.79 -9.66 -4.69
N ALA A 113 -1.02 -10.74 -3.95
CA ALA A 113 -0.29 -11.05 -2.72
C ALA A 113 0.72 -12.17 -3.02
N PHE A 114 2.00 -11.95 -2.70
CA PHE A 114 3.03 -12.99 -2.75
C PHE A 114 3.53 -13.25 -1.34
N GLY A 115 3.48 -14.51 -0.89
CA GLY A 115 3.82 -14.89 0.48
C GLY A 115 2.66 -14.70 1.47
N GLU A 116 2.97 -14.72 2.77
CA GLU A 116 1.98 -14.49 3.82
C GLU A 116 1.52 -13.03 3.81
N THR A 117 0.23 -12.81 3.66
CA THR A 117 -0.41 -11.50 3.74
C THR A 117 -1.48 -11.54 4.80
N SER A 118 -1.48 -10.56 5.71
CA SER A 118 -2.53 -10.39 6.71
C SER A 118 -3.29 -9.09 6.47
N VAL A 119 -4.61 -9.18 6.53
CA VAL A 119 -5.50 -8.02 6.56
C VAL A 119 -6.29 -8.12 7.86
N VAL A 120 -6.11 -7.14 8.74
CA VAL A 120 -6.74 -7.13 10.06
C VAL A 120 -7.51 -5.83 10.21
N ALA A 121 -8.82 -5.93 10.45
CA ALA A 121 -9.63 -4.79 10.83
C ALA A 121 -9.43 -4.51 12.32
N THR A 122 -9.19 -3.25 12.66
CA THR A 122 -9.05 -2.79 14.05
C THR A 122 -10.02 -1.63 14.28
N CYS A 123 -10.83 -1.72 15.32
CA CYS A 123 -11.66 -0.61 15.78
C CYS A 123 -11.02 -0.01 17.03
N GLU A 124 -10.64 1.25 16.99
CA GLU A 124 -10.32 1.98 18.21
C GLU A 124 -11.63 2.42 18.86
N SER A 125 -11.93 1.85 20.03
CA SER A 125 -13.08 2.29 20.83
C SER A 125 -12.77 3.65 21.43
N SER A 126 -13.31 4.72 20.84
CA SER A 126 -13.28 6.05 21.46
C SER A 126 -14.22 6.04 22.67
N ARG A 127 -13.65 6.17 23.87
CA ARG A 127 -14.40 6.25 25.13
C ARG A 127 -14.87 7.65 25.43
#